data_AF-A0A150L0T1-F1
#
_entry.id   AF-A0A150L0T1-F1
#
_cell.length_a   1.000
_cell.length_b   1.000
_cell.length_c   1.000
_cell.angle_alpha   90.00
_cell.angle_beta   90.00
_cell.angle_gamma   90.00
#
_symmetry.space_group_name_H-M   'P 1'
#
loop_
_entity.id
_entity.type
_entity.pdbx_description
1 polymer ?
#
loop_
_entity_poly.entity_id
_entity_poly.type
_entity_poly.pdbx_seq_one_letter_code
_entity_poly.pdbx_strand_id
1 'polypeptide(L)' 'MADIWKETKRCPICGGNNQCCYSEDASSSCWCSEEIFPEGIYELVPVDLIKKTCICKNCLSSFNE' A
#
# COMPACT_ATOMS: atom_id res chain seq x y z
N MET A 1 -15.22 -3.80 17.02
CA MET A 1 -13.87 -3.21 17.03
C MET A 1 -12.85 -4.21 16.48
N ALA A 2 -13.09 -4.73 15.27
CA ALA A 2 -12.20 -5.63 14.54
C ALA A 2 -12.04 -5.22 13.06
N ASP A 3 -12.91 -4.34 12.58
CA ASP A 3 -13.00 -3.98 11.16
C ASP A 3 -12.00 -2.91 10.70
N ILE A 4 -11.51 -2.04 11.60
CA ILE A 4 -10.62 -0.92 11.20
C ILE A 4 -9.25 -1.41 10.71
N TRP A 5 -8.76 -2.57 11.16
CA TRP A 5 -7.44 -3.09 10.79
C TRP A 5 -7.44 -3.92 9.50
N LYS A 6 -8.61 -4.28 8.97
CA LYS A 6 -8.70 -5.11 7.76
C LYS A 6 -8.66 -4.27 6.48
N GLU A 7 -9.03 -2.99 6.57
CA GLU A 7 -8.99 -2.05 5.45
C GLU A 7 -7.59 -1.58 5.08
N THR A 8 -6.63 -1.60 6.02
CA THR A 8 -5.24 -1.17 5.78
C THR A 8 -4.39 -2.20 5.04
N LYS A 9 -4.87 -3.44 4.85
CA LYS A 9 -4.17 -4.51 4.11
C LYS A 9 -4.54 -4.57 2.63
N ARG A 10 -5.37 -3.65 2.13
CA ARG A 10 -5.79 -3.61 0.73
C ARG A 10 -5.14 -2.46 -0.03
N CYS A 11 -4.62 -2.79 -1.21
CA CYS A 11 -4.08 -1.83 -2.16
C CYS A 11 -5.20 -0.88 -2.61
N PRO A 12 -5.00 0.44 -2.53
CA PRO A 12 -6.03 1.39 -2.94
C PRO A 12 -6.25 1.46 -4.45
N ILE A 13 -5.31 0.93 -5.25
CA ILE A 13 -5.36 0.94 -6.72
C ILE A 13 -6.12 -0.29 -7.24
N CYS A 14 -5.76 -1.49 -6.77
CA CYS A 14 -6.31 -2.75 -7.29
C CYS A 14 -7.19 -3.54 -6.32
N GLY A 15 -7.31 -3.10 -5.06
CA GLY A 15 -8.07 -3.80 -4.01
C GLY A 15 -7.43 -5.10 -3.48
N GLY A 16 -6.32 -5.55 -4.08
CA GLY A 16 -5.58 -6.75 -3.67
C GLY A 16 -4.78 -6.55 -2.37
N ASN A 17 -4.09 -7.59 -1.89
CA ASN A 17 -3.27 -7.49 -0.68
C ASN A 17 -2.06 -6.55 -0.91
N ASN A 18 -1.88 -5.55 -0.05
CA ASN A 18 -0.74 -4.64 -0.11
C ASN A 18 0.51 -5.16 0.64
N GLN A 19 0.38 -6.26 1.39
CA GLN A 19 1.46 -6.84 2.19
C GLN A 19 2.10 -5.82 3.15
N CYS A 20 1.29 -4.93 3.72
CA CYS A 20 1.74 -3.94 4.70
C CYS A 20 2.17 -4.63 6.02
N CYS A 21 3.45 -4.54 6.38
CA CYS A 21 3.98 -5.15 7.61
C CYS A 21 3.62 -4.36 8.89
N TYR A 22 3.17 -3.10 8.76
CA TYR A 22 2.77 -2.27 9.91
C TYR A 22 1.63 -2.89 10.72
N SER A 23 0.84 -3.77 10.10
CA SER A 23 -0.28 -4.46 10.74
C SER A 23 0.11 -5.78 11.40
N GLU A 24 1.32 -6.30 11.17
CA GLU A 24 1.74 -7.63 11.63
C GLU A 24 2.89 -7.53 12.63
N ASP A 25 3.93 -6.77 12.33
CA ASP A 25 5.06 -6.54 13.23
C ASP A 25 5.75 -5.23 12.86
N ALA A 26 5.50 -4.17 13.65
CA ALA A 26 6.10 -2.84 13.46
C ALA A 26 7.64 -2.82 13.56
N SER A 27 8.24 -3.94 13.96
CA SER A 27 9.70 -4.14 14.06
C SER A 27 10.34 -4.64 12.77
N SER A 28 9.55 -5.03 11.76
CA SER A 28 10.05 -5.49 10.45
C SER A 28 10.01 -4.37 9.43
N SER A 29 11.07 -4.22 8.62
CA SER A 29 11.05 -3.31 7.47
C SER A 29 9.98 -3.78 6.48
N CYS A 30 9.10 -2.86 6.06
CA CYS A 30 8.13 -3.19 5.01
C CYS A 30 8.87 -3.22 3.67
N TRP A 31 8.52 -4.15 2.78
CA TRP A 31 9.05 -4.13 1.41
C TRP A 31 8.87 -2.76 0.74
N CYS A 32 7.77 -2.03 1.03
CA CYS A 32 7.51 -0.71 0.46
C CYS A 32 8.45 0.39 0.96
N SER A 33 9.22 0.13 2.03
CA SER A 33 10.23 1.08 2.53
C SER A 33 11.55 1.01 1.76
N GLU A 34 11.77 -0.07 1.01
CA GLU A 34 12.98 -0.31 0.21
C GLU A 34 12.78 0.03 -1.27
N GLU A 35 11.57 0.44 -1.65
CA GLU A 35 11.17 0.71 -3.04
C GLU A 35 10.92 2.21 -3.26
N ILE A 36 11.07 2.65 -4.52
CA ILE A 36 10.81 4.04 -4.92
C ILE A 36 9.47 4.10 -5.64
N PHE A 37 8.58 4.96 -5.15
CA PHE A 37 7.26 5.22 -5.73
C PHE A 37 7.31 6.49 -6.59
N PRO A 38 7.09 6.39 -7.91
CA PRO A 38 7.02 7.57 -8.78
C PRO A 38 5.86 8.47 -8.38
N GLU A 39 5.99 9.79 -8.52
CA GLU A 39 4.96 10.73 -8.07
C GLU A 39 3.59 10.48 -8.74
N GLY A 40 3.58 10.08 -10.01
CA GLY A 40 2.34 9.79 -10.75
C GLY A 40 1.54 8.59 -10.22
N ILE A 41 2.16 7.66 -9.48
CA ILE A 41 1.42 6.52 -8.92
C ILE A 41 0.42 6.96 -7.85
N TYR A 42 0.66 8.09 -7.18
CA TYR A 42 -0.23 8.63 -6.16
C TYR A 42 -1.50 9.23 -6.78
N GLU A 43 -1.47 9.63 -8.05
CA GLU A 43 -2.66 10.11 -8.77
C GLU A 43 -3.68 9.00 -9.02
N LEU A 44 -3.23 7.74 -9.01
CA LEU A 44 -4.09 6.56 -9.13
C LEU A 44 -4.76 6.18 -7.79
N VAL A 45 -4.33 6.79 -6.69
CA VAL A 45 -4.85 6.50 -5.35
C VAL A 45 -6.02 7.43 -5.06
N PRO A 46 -7.19 6.90 -4.64
CA PRO A 46 -8.30 7.73 -4.18
C PRO A 46 -7.87 8.68 -3.07
N VAL A 47 -8.33 9.94 -3.12
CA VAL A 47 -7.95 10.99 -2.16
C VAL A 47 -8.21 10.60 -0.70
N ASP A 48 -9.26 9.81 -0.45
CA ASP A 48 -9.61 9.30 0.87
C ASP A 48 -8.64 8.23 1.40
N LEU A 49 -7.83 7.63 0.53
CA LEU A 49 -6.91 6.53 0.83
C LEU A 49 -5.44 6.92 0.72
N ILE A 50 -5.13 8.09 0.15
CA ILE A 50 -3.79 8.67 0.10
C ILE A 50 -3.23 8.78 1.53
N LYS A 51 -1.99 8.29 1.72
CA LYS A 51 -1.27 8.26 3.00
C LYS A 51 -1.98 7.47 4.12
N LYS A 52 -3.03 6.71 3.82
CA LYS A 52 -3.75 5.85 4.80
C LYS A 52 -3.53 4.35 4.57
N THR A 53 -3.24 3.94 3.34
CA THR A 53 -2.96 2.54 2.98
C THR A 53 -1.76 2.45 2.03
N CYS A 54 -1.03 1.33 2.09
CA CYS A 54 0.08 1.06 1.20
C CYS A 54 -0.40 0.59 -0.19
N ILE A 55 0.31 0.99 -1.23
CA ILE A 55 0.20 0.44 -2.58
C ILE A 55 0.90 -0.92 -2.61
N CYS A 56 0.35 -1.92 -3.33
CA CYS A 56 0.97 -3.25 -3.42
C CYS A 56 2.14 -3.29 -4.42
N LYS A 57 3.03 -4.26 -4.25
CA LYS A 57 4.21 -4.45 -5.12
C LYS A 57 3.83 -4.63 -6.59
N ASN A 58 2.71 -5.29 -6.87
CA ASN A 58 2.24 -5.49 -8.24
C ASN A 58 1.85 -4.16 -8.90
N CYS A 59 1.12 -3.28 -8.21
CA CYS A 59 0.74 -1.99 -8.77
C CYS A 59 1.96 -1.09 -9.00
N LEU A 60 2.94 -1.14 -8.08
CA LEU A 60 4.20 -0.43 -8.27
C LEU A 60 4.98 -0.98 -9.48
N SER A 61 5.12 -2.30 -9.57
CA SER A 61 5.84 -2.95 -10.67
C SER A 61 5.17 -2.68 -12.02
N SER A 62 3.84 -2.74 -12.09
CA SER A 62 3.09 -2.46 -13.33
C SER A 62 3.12 -0.98 -13.74
N PHE A 63 3.40 -0.06 -12.81
CA PHE A 63 3.56 1.36 -13.13
C PHE A 63 4.97 1.69 -13.62
N ASN A 64 5.97 0.92 -13.20
CA ASN A 64 7.37 1.10 -13.57
C ASN A 64 7.78 0.37 -14.86
N GLU A 65 6.89 -0.42 -15.46
CA GLU A 65 7.06 -1.10 -16.76
C GLU A 65 6.59 -0.21 -17.91
#